data_AF-A0A526Z323-F1
#
_entry.id   AF-A0A526Z323-F1
#
_cell.length_a   1.000
_cell.length_b   1.000
_cell.length_c   1.000
_cell.angle_alpha   90.00
_cell.angle_beta   90.00
_cell.angle_gamma   90.00
#
_symmetry.space_group_name_H-M   'P 1'
#
loop_
_entity.id
_entity.type
_entity.pdbx_description
1 polymer ?
#
loop_
_entity_poly.entity_id
_entity_poly.type
_entity_poly.pdbx_seq_one_letter_code
_entity_poly.pdbx_strand_id
1 'polypeptide(L)'
;VEGVRLVFENLPKAFANGKDLVARAHMMSAAAMGAAAFQKGLGAIHSLSHPIGALYDTHHGMTNAVFMPYVLAFNRDSIEARIARLAAYCGIKGGFDGFAKAVTKLRKELKVPHALPGLIKGLDMDKKRKGLI
;
A
#
# COMPACT_ATOMS: atom_id res chain seq x y z
N VAL A 1 -0.74 2.89 -14.51
CA VAL A 1 -2.02 3.38 -13.95
C VAL A 1 -3.07 2.28 -13.90
N GLU A 2 -3.19 1.45 -14.95
CA GLU A 2 -4.10 0.30 -14.98
C GLU A 2 -3.98 -0.67 -13.79
N GLY A 3 -2.75 -1.00 -13.37
CA GLY A 3 -2.56 -1.84 -12.19
C GLY A 3 -3.22 -1.29 -10.91
N VAL A 4 -3.32 0.04 -10.75
CA VAL A 4 -4.00 0.65 -9.60
C VAL A 4 -5.51 0.44 -9.67
N ARG A 5 -6.11 0.61 -10.86
CA ARG A 5 -7.54 0.34 -11.10
C ARG A 5 -7.88 -1.12 -10.78
N LEU A 6 -7.08 -2.05 -11.31
CA LEU A 6 -7.23 -3.49 -11.04
C LEU A 6 -7.12 -3.81 -9.55
N VAL A 7 -6.19 -3.20 -8.81
CA VAL A 7 -6.07 -3.38 -7.35
C VAL A 7 -7.35 -2.95 -6.64
N PHE A 8 -7.88 -1.76 -6.91
CA PHE A 8 -9.12 -1.29 -6.27
C PHE A 8 -10.31 -2.21 -6.53
N GLU A 9 -10.41 -2.76 -7.74
CA GLU A 9 -11.55 -3.61 -8.13
C GLU A 9 -11.45 -5.06 -7.65
N ASN A 10 -10.24 -5.59 -7.47
CA ASN A 10 -10.03 -7.03 -7.33
C ASN A 10 -9.37 -7.44 -6.01
N LEU A 11 -8.63 -6.55 -5.34
CA LEU A 11 -7.99 -6.88 -4.07
C LEU A 11 -9.02 -7.22 -2.97
N PRO A 12 -10.12 -6.46 -2.78
CA PRO A 12 -11.16 -6.84 -1.81
C PRO A 12 -11.78 -8.20 -2.10
N LYS A 13 -12.00 -8.52 -3.39
CA LYS A 13 -12.57 -9.81 -3.83
C LYS A 13 -11.63 -10.96 -3.53
N ALA A 14 -10.36 -10.83 -3.91
CA ALA A 14 -9.34 -11.84 -3.67
C ALA A 14 -9.06 -12.04 -2.17
N PHE A 15 -9.21 -10.99 -1.35
CA PHE A 15 -9.12 -11.07 0.11
C PHE A 15 -10.32 -11.80 0.72
N ALA A 16 -11.55 -11.47 0.28
CA ALA A 16 -12.76 -12.10 0.78
C ALA A 16 -12.88 -13.57 0.35
N ASN A 17 -12.50 -13.89 -0.88
CA ASN A 17 -12.48 -15.25 -1.42
C ASN A 17 -11.18 -15.52 -2.18
N GLY A 18 -10.23 -16.16 -1.49
CA GLY A 18 -8.94 -16.51 -2.08
C GLY A 18 -8.99 -17.50 -3.25
N LYS A 19 -10.14 -18.12 -3.55
CA LYS A 19 -10.37 -19.03 -4.67
C LYS A 19 -11.01 -18.37 -5.89
N ASP A 20 -11.34 -17.08 -5.82
CA ASP A 20 -11.83 -16.31 -6.97
C ASP A 20 -10.70 -16.17 -8.01
N LEU A 21 -10.71 -17.03 -9.02
CA LEU A 21 -9.67 -17.09 -10.05
C LEU A 21 -9.62 -15.81 -10.89
N VAL A 22 -10.75 -15.15 -11.12
CA VAL A 22 -10.79 -13.91 -11.90
C VAL A 22 -10.13 -12.79 -11.11
N ALA A 23 -10.49 -12.63 -9.84
CA ALA A 23 -9.85 -11.63 -8.97
C ALA A 23 -8.35 -11.90 -8.80
N ARG A 24 -7.94 -13.17 -8.64
CA ARG A 24 -6.54 -13.58 -8.57
C ARG A 24 -5.77 -13.27 -9.85
N ALA A 25 -6.35 -13.56 -11.02
CA ALA A 25 -5.72 -13.27 -12.31
C ALA A 25 -5.50 -11.76 -12.50
N HIS A 26 -6.52 -10.94 -12.20
CA HIS A 26 -6.37 -9.49 -12.24
C HIS A 26 -5.33 -8.97 -11.24
N MET A 27 -5.26 -9.53 -10.04
CA MET A 27 -4.22 -9.17 -9.07
C MET A 27 -2.82 -9.58 -9.53
N MET A 28 -2.67 -10.71 -10.23
CA MET A 28 -1.41 -11.10 -10.86
C MET A 28 -1.00 -10.10 -11.95
N SER A 29 -1.91 -9.71 -12.83
CA SER A 29 -1.67 -8.67 -13.85
C SER A 29 -1.31 -7.33 -13.21
N ALA A 30 -2.01 -6.93 -12.16
CA ALA A 30 -1.73 -5.70 -11.42
C ALA A 30 -0.33 -5.73 -10.78
N ALA A 31 0.07 -6.86 -10.21
CA ALA A 31 1.40 -7.05 -9.63
C ALA A 31 2.50 -6.96 -10.70
N ALA A 32 2.31 -7.59 -11.86
CA ALA A 32 3.25 -7.50 -12.98
C ALA A 32 3.41 -6.06 -13.50
N MET A 33 2.30 -5.32 -13.64
CA MET A 33 2.34 -3.89 -14.00
C MET A 33 3.03 -3.05 -12.92
N GLY A 34 2.84 -3.37 -11.65
CA GLY A 34 3.55 -2.75 -10.53
C GLY A 34 5.06 -2.97 -10.62
N ALA A 35 5.49 -4.20 -10.88
CA ALA A 35 6.91 -4.53 -11.05
C ALA A 35 7.54 -3.76 -12.23
N ALA A 36 6.85 -3.68 -13.37
CA ALA A 36 7.32 -2.88 -14.50
C ALA A 36 7.45 -1.39 -14.15
N ALA A 37 6.52 -0.84 -13.36
CA ALA A 37 6.56 0.55 -12.92
C ALA A 37 7.69 0.83 -11.91
N PHE A 38 8.00 -0.12 -11.02
CA PHE A 38 9.02 0.02 -9.98
C PHE A 38 10.44 0.20 -10.53
N GLN A 39 10.69 -0.14 -11.79
CA GLN A 39 11.98 0.09 -12.44
C GLN A 39 12.36 1.58 -12.55
N LYS A 40 11.39 2.50 -12.34
CA LYS A 40 11.65 3.94 -12.20
C LYS A 40 12.11 4.34 -10.79
N GLY A 41 12.28 3.39 -9.88
CA GLY A 41 12.55 3.61 -8.48
C GLY A 41 11.28 3.71 -7.63
N LEU A 42 11.50 3.74 -6.32
CA LEU A 42 10.48 3.82 -5.28
C LEU A 42 10.72 5.07 -4.42
N GLY A 43 9.76 5.40 -3.56
CA GLY A 43 9.81 6.57 -2.70
C GLY A 43 9.68 6.25 -1.22
N ALA A 44 9.33 7.27 -0.44
CA ALA A 44 9.32 7.25 1.02
C ALA A 44 8.59 6.07 1.68
N ILE A 45 7.53 5.52 1.06
CA ILE A 45 6.84 4.32 1.60
C ILE A 45 7.82 3.15 1.77
N HIS A 46 8.62 2.84 0.75
CA HIS A 46 9.57 1.72 0.82
C HIS A 46 10.79 2.08 1.67
N SER A 47 11.28 3.32 1.55
CA SER A 47 12.41 3.80 2.36
C SER A 47 12.14 3.71 3.86
N LEU A 48 10.91 4.00 4.31
CA LEU A 48 10.49 3.84 5.70
C LEU A 48 10.24 2.36 6.07
N SER A 49 9.71 1.57 5.13
CA SER A 49 9.35 0.17 5.42
C SER A 49 10.56 -0.76 5.55
N HIS A 50 11.66 -0.51 4.84
CA HIS A 50 12.87 -1.33 4.92
C HIS A 50 13.48 -1.40 6.34
N PRO A 51 13.81 -0.28 7.02
CA PRO A 51 14.36 -0.35 8.38
C PRO A 51 13.36 -0.92 9.39
N ILE A 52 12.06 -0.63 9.24
CA ILE A 52 11.03 -1.23 10.10
C ILE A 52 11.00 -2.75 9.94
N GLY A 53 10.99 -3.25 8.69
CA GLY A 53 11.11 -4.69 8.43
C GLY A 53 12.41 -5.27 8.97
N ALA A 54 13.52 -4.53 8.87
CA ALA A 54 14.84 -4.93 9.33
C ALA A 54 14.93 -5.10 10.86
N LEU A 55 14.21 -4.29 11.63
CA LEU A 55 14.27 -4.25 13.10
C LEU A 55 13.16 -5.06 13.77
N TYR A 56 11.98 -5.14 13.16
CA TYR A 56 10.75 -5.64 13.79
C TYR A 56 10.15 -6.88 13.10
N ASP A 57 10.83 -7.42 12.08
CA ASP A 57 10.39 -8.61 11.32
C ASP A 57 8.96 -8.51 10.74
N THR A 58 8.53 -7.29 10.40
CA THR A 58 7.18 -7.04 9.90
C THR A 58 7.02 -7.52 8.45
N HIS A 59 5.84 -8.06 8.11
CA HIS A 59 5.49 -8.39 6.72
C HIS A 59 5.57 -7.17 5.80
N HIS A 60 6.44 -7.19 4.78
CA HIS A 60 6.81 -6.02 3.99
C HIS A 60 5.62 -5.27 3.36
N GLY A 61 4.72 -5.98 2.69
CA GLY A 61 3.54 -5.35 2.07
C GLY A 61 2.57 -4.75 3.08
N MET A 62 2.53 -5.32 4.30
CA MET A 62 1.68 -4.82 5.38
C MET A 62 2.26 -3.49 5.90
N THR A 63 3.57 -3.44 6.12
CA THR A 63 4.29 -2.22 6.53
C THR A 63 4.13 -1.09 5.50
N ASN A 64 4.28 -1.39 4.21
CA ASN A 64 4.04 -0.43 3.13
C ASN A 64 2.61 0.16 3.19
N ALA A 65 1.61 -0.70 3.42
CA ALA A 65 0.22 -0.26 3.52
C ALA A 65 -0.08 0.56 4.78
N VAL A 66 0.64 0.36 5.89
CA VAL A 66 0.55 1.23 7.09
C VAL A 66 1.06 2.64 6.77
N PHE A 67 2.18 2.79 6.05
CA PHE A 67 2.77 4.09 5.74
C PHE A 67 2.05 4.88 4.64
N MET A 68 1.37 4.19 3.73
CA MET A 68 0.75 4.80 2.55
C MET A 68 -0.05 6.10 2.77
N PRO A 69 -1.02 6.20 3.70
CA PRO A 69 -1.79 7.44 3.89
C PRO A 69 -0.92 8.63 4.30
N TYR A 70 0.08 8.40 5.16
CA TYR A 70 0.93 9.45 5.74
C TYR A 70 1.90 9.96 4.69
N VAL A 71 2.47 9.06 3.89
CA VAL A 71 3.37 9.43 2.79
C VAL A 71 2.61 10.11 1.65
N LEU A 72 1.37 9.69 1.34
CA LEU A 72 0.53 10.41 0.39
C LEU A 72 0.30 11.86 0.86
N ALA A 73 -0.08 12.05 2.13
CA ALA A 73 -0.29 13.38 2.71
C ALA A 73 1.00 14.23 2.67
N PHE A 74 2.13 13.65 3.09
CA PHE A 74 3.44 14.32 3.05
C PHE A 74 3.84 14.77 1.64
N ASN A 75 3.57 13.95 0.63
CA ASN A 75 3.95 14.26 -0.75
C ASN A 75 2.96 15.15 -1.50
N ARG A 76 1.83 15.56 -0.88
CA ARG A 76 0.69 16.18 -1.59
C ARG A 76 1.12 17.28 -2.54
N ASP A 77 1.86 18.27 -2.05
CA ASP A 77 2.29 19.45 -2.82
C ASP A 77 3.05 19.07 -4.10
N SER A 78 3.78 17.94 -4.08
CA SER A 78 4.56 17.45 -5.22
C SER A 78 3.76 16.55 -6.17
N ILE A 79 2.67 15.94 -5.72
CA ILE A 79 1.98 14.87 -6.48
C ILE A 79 0.49 15.11 -6.72
N GLU A 80 -0.11 16.17 -6.17
CA GLU A 80 -1.56 16.39 -6.17
C GLU A 80 -2.17 16.27 -7.57
N ALA A 81 -1.62 17.00 -8.56
CA ALA A 81 -2.09 16.93 -9.94
C ALA A 81 -1.96 15.52 -10.57
N ARG A 82 -0.89 14.77 -10.23
CA ARG A 82 -0.66 13.41 -10.75
C ARG A 82 -1.66 12.42 -10.15
N ILE A 83 -1.92 12.52 -8.85
CA ILE A 83 -2.89 11.67 -8.16
C ILE A 83 -4.32 12.04 -8.55
N ALA A 84 -4.64 13.31 -8.79
CA ALA A 84 -5.96 13.70 -9.30
C ALA A 84 -6.27 13.05 -10.66
N ARG A 85 -5.28 13.01 -11.58
CA ARG A 85 -5.41 12.28 -12.85
C ARG A 85 -5.56 10.77 -12.65
N LEU A 86 -4.79 10.18 -11.73
CA LEU A 86 -4.91 8.76 -11.39
C LEU A 86 -6.29 8.44 -10.80
N ALA A 87 -6.81 9.31 -9.94
CA ALA A 87 -8.14 9.18 -9.35
C ALA A 87 -9.22 9.16 -10.43
N ALA A 88 -9.17 10.13 -11.36
CA ALA A 88 -10.08 10.19 -12.50
C ALA A 88 -10.01 8.91 -13.36
N TYR A 89 -8.80 8.41 -13.65
CA TYR A 89 -8.60 7.16 -14.39
C TYR A 89 -9.20 5.94 -13.68
N CYS A 90 -9.17 5.91 -12.34
CA CYS A 90 -9.77 4.84 -11.54
C CYS A 90 -11.27 5.04 -11.27
N GLY A 91 -11.91 6.07 -11.83
CA GLY A 91 -13.31 6.40 -11.54
C GLY A 91 -13.56 6.95 -10.12
N ILE A 92 -12.52 7.39 -9.42
CA ILE A 92 -12.60 7.92 -8.06
C ILE A 92 -12.85 9.44 -8.13
N LYS A 93 -14.01 9.87 -7.64
CA LYS A 93 -14.39 11.29 -7.57
C LYS A 93 -13.64 12.02 -6.44
N GLY A 94 -13.42 13.32 -6.59
CA GLY A 94 -12.84 14.18 -5.55
C GLY A 94 -11.32 14.36 -5.62
N GLY A 95 -10.68 14.05 -6.76
CA GLY A 95 -9.27 14.32 -6.99
C GLY A 95 -8.35 13.61 -6.00
N PHE A 96 -7.33 14.33 -5.51
CA PHE A 96 -6.39 13.81 -4.52
C PHE A 96 -7.09 13.32 -3.25
N ASP A 97 -7.99 14.13 -2.68
CA ASP A 97 -8.69 13.80 -1.44
C ASP A 97 -9.60 12.58 -1.61
N GLY A 98 -10.24 12.45 -2.77
CA GLY A 98 -11.00 11.27 -3.16
C GLY A 98 -10.15 10.00 -3.17
N PHE A 99 -8.97 10.07 -3.79
CA PHE A 99 -8.02 8.97 -3.84
C PHE A 99 -7.49 8.59 -2.44
N ALA A 100 -7.10 9.58 -1.62
CA ALA A 100 -6.63 9.34 -0.26
C ALA A 100 -7.72 8.68 0.62
N LYS A 101 -8.99 9.10 0.47
CA LYS A 101 -10.14 8.47 1.12
C LYS A 101 -10.35 7.03 0.62
N ALA A 102 -10.24 6.78 -0.68
CA ALA A 102 -10.37 5.44 -1.25
C ALA A 102 -9.27 4.48 -0.73
N VAL A 103 -8.02 4.95 -0.66
CA VAL A 103 -6.91 4.19 -0.05
C VAL A 103 -7.19 3.88 1.41
N THR A 104 -7.66 4.85 2.19
CA THR A 104 -7.98 4.64 3.61
C THR A 104 -9.14 3.68 3.81
N LYS A 105 -10.17 3.74 2.95
CA LYS A 105 -11.29 2.79 2.94
C LYS A 105 -10.80 1.38 2.64
N LEU A 106 -10.01 1.21 1.57
CA LEU A 106 -9.44 -0.09 1.19
C LEU A 106 -8.60 -0.69 2.32
N ARG A 107 -7.75 0.12 2.98
CA ARG A 107 -6.98 -0.29 4.15
C ARG A 107 -7.89 -0.84 5.26
N LYS A 108 -8.99 -0.15 5.57
CA LYS A 108 -9.95 -0.60 6.58
C LYS A 108 -10.61 -1.93 6.19
N GLU A 109 -11.04 -2.08 4.94
CA GLU A 109 -11.65 -3.32 4.43
C GLU A 109 -10.70 -4.51 4.51
N LEU A 110 -9.42 -4.29 4.24
CA LEU A 110 -8.37 -5.31 4.28
C LEU A 110 -7.75 -5.49 5.68
N LYS A 111 -8.34 -4.88 6.71
CA LYS A 111 -7.87 -4.96 8.12
C LYS A 111 -6.41 -4.51 8.29
N VAL A 112 -5.97 -3.54 7.49
CA VAL A 112 -4.67 -2.91 7.63
C VAL A 112 -4.62 -2.08 8.92
N PRO A 113 -3.65 -2.29 9.82
CA PRO A 113 -3.48 -1.45 10.99
C PRO A 113 -3.32 0.02 10.61
N HIS A 114 -3.91 0.91 11.42
CA HIS A 114 -3.88 2.34 11.12
C HIS A 114 -2.47 2.91 11.20
N ALA A 115 -1.71 2.50 12.23
CA ALA A 115 -0.35 2.95 12.52
C ALA A 115 0.51 1.78 13.04
N LEU A 116 1.83 2.00 13.15
CA LEU A 116 2.81 0.98 13.57
C LEU A 116 2.46 0.27 14.89
N PRO A 117 1.92 0.91 15.95
CA PRO A 117 1.54 0.18 17.17
C PRO A 117 0.47 -0.90 16.95
N GLY A 118 -0.35 -0.79 15.90
CA GLY A 118 -1.31 -1.82 15.52
C GLY A 118 -0.70 -2.96 14.70
N LEU A 119 0.55 -2.81 14.23
CA LEU A 119 1.31 -3.82 13.49
C LEU A 119 2.40 -4.47 14.35
N ILE A 120 3.02 -3.70 15.25
CA ILE A 120 4.15 -4.09 16.08
C ILE A 120 3.71 -3.98 17.54
N LYS A 121 3.61 -5.13 18.22
CA LYS A 121 3.22 -5.18 19.63
C LYS A 121 4.29 -4.50 20.49
N GLY A 122 3.90 -3.50 21.29
CA GLY A 122 4.79 -2.80 22.22
C GLY A 122 5.89 -1.96 21.57
N LEU A 123 5.97 -1.91 20.24
CA LEU A 123 7.15 -1.42 19.51
C LEU A 123 8.44 -2.15 19.94
N ASP A 124 8.32 -3.41 20.33
CA ASP A 124 9.45 -4.24 20.73
C ASP A 124 10.20 -4.75 19.51
N MET A 125 11.49 -4.43 19.42
CA MET A 125 12.36 -5.00 18.38
C MET A 125 12.41 -6.51 18.47
N ASP A 126 12.51 -7.17 17.31
CA ASP A 126 12.68 -8.61 17.27
C ASP A 126 14.00 -9.02 17.97
N LYS A 127 13.92 -10.05 18.80
CA LYS A 127 15.03 -10.46 19.67
C LYS A 127 16.24 -10.95 18.87
N LYS A 128 16.02 -11.60 17.72
CA LYS A 128 17.12 -12.09 16.86
C LYS A 128 17.80 -10.91 16.17
N ARG A 129 17.01 -9.97 15.67
CA ARG A 129 17.50 -8.75 14.98
C ARG A 129 18.21 -7.79 15.93
N LYS A 130 17.77 -7.66 17.19
CA LYS A 130 18.43 -6.82 18.20
C LYS A 130 19.89 -7.23 18.46
N GLY A 131 20.25 -8.50 18.29
CA GLY A 131 21.62 -8.98 18.45
C GLY A 131 22.56 -8.70 17.27
N LEU A 132 22.06 -8.10 16.18
CA LEU A 132 22.83 -7.77 14.97
C LEU A 132 23.27 -6.29 14.92
N ILE A 133 22.90 -5.51 15.94
CA ILE A 133 23.15 -4.06 16.07
C ILE A 133 23.92 -3.86 17.38
#